data_AF-A0A535VYQ3-F1
#
_entry.id   AF-A0A535VYQ3-F1
#
_cell.length_a   1.000
_cell.length_b   1.000
_cell.length_c   1.000
_cell.angle_alpha   90.00
_cell.angle_beta   90.00
_cell.angle_gamma   90.00
#
_symmetry.space_group_name_H-M   'P 1'
#
loop_
_entity.id
_entity.type
_entity.pdbx_description
1 polymer ?
#
loop_
_entity_poly.entity_id
_entity_poly.type
_entity_poly.pdbx_seq_one_letter_code
_entity_poly.pdbx_strand_id
1 'polypeptide(L)'
;MTGSSYGERDYAFGQLMLTLRTTIGLTQASLGDLLGVSRRAVAEWEGGSNYPKVERLKQLIALGVLQQVFPAGREVEEIRALWFVAGACVPSC
;
A
#
# COMPACT_ATOMS: atom_id res chain seq x y z
N MET A 1 -27.13 -7.26 -20.37
CA MET A 1 -26.01 -6.29 -20.43
C MET A 1 -25.15 -6.54 -19.22
N THR A 2 -23.95 -7.04 -19.45
CA THR A 2 -23.02 -7.60 -18.47
C THR A 2 -22.44 -6.51 -17.57
N GLY A 3 -22.95 -6.39 -16.34
CA GLY A 3 -22.34 -5.59 -15.29
C GLY A 3 -21.10 -6.30 -14.78
N SER A 4 -19.94 -5.79 -15.21
CA SER A 4 -18.60 -6.24 -14.82
C SER A 4 -18.52 -6.52 -13.32
N SER A 5 -18.20 -7.78 -12.99
CA SER A 5 -17.77 -8.22 -11.66
C SER A 5 -16.43 -7.57 -11.31
N TYR A 6 -16.44 -6.26 -11.06
CA TYR A 6 -15.39 -5.60 -10.30
C TYR A 6 -15.55 -6.11 -8.87
N GLY A 7 -14.72 -7.08 -8.48
CA GLY A 7 -14.54 -7.40 -7.07
C GLY A 7 -14.34 -6.09 -6.31
N GLU A 8 -15.05 -5.94 -5.20
CA GLU A 8 -15.15 -4.73 -4.41
C GLU A 8 -13.76 -4.09 -4.22
N ARG A 9 -13.52 -2.94 -4.89
CA ARG A 9 -12.22 -2.27 -4.81
C ARG A 9 -12.05 -1.69 -3.42
N ASP A 10 -10.93 -1.96 -2.78
CA ASP A 10 -10.59 -1.37 -1.48
C ASP A 10 -9.93 0.00 -1.68
N TYR A 11 -10.79 0.99 -1.92
CA TYR A 11 -10.34 2.37 -2.06
C TYR A 11 -9.73 2.93 -0.77
N ALA A 12 -10.07 2.40 0.40
CA ALA A 12 -9.50 2.85 1.67
C ALA A 12 -8.03 2.45 1.75
N PHE A 13 -7.71 1.20 1.43
CA PHE A 13 -6.33 0.74 1.29
C PHE A 13 -5.57 1.54 0.22
N GLY A 14 -6.19 1.71 -0.95
CA GLY A 14 -5.57 2.44 -2.05
C GLY A 14 -5.25 3.90 -1.71
N GLN A 15 -6.12 4.59 -0.97
CA GLN A 15 -5.86 5.94 -0.47
C GLN A 15 -4.71 5.95 0.55
N LEU A 16 -4.64 4.98 1.46
CA LEU A 16 -3.54 4.91 2.41
C LEU A 16 -2.18 4.75 1.69
N MET A 17 -2.11 3.88 0.69
CA MET A 17 -0.91 3.71 -0.16
C MET A 17 -0.52 5.01 -0.87
N LEU A 18 -1.51 5.69 -1.45
CA LEU A 18 -1.32 6.97 -2.14
C LEU A 18 -0.77 8.03 -1.18
N THR A 19 -1.40 8.20 -0.01
CA THR A 19 -0.98 9.16 1.02
C THR A 19 0.44 8.88 1.50
N LEU A 20 0.76 7.62 1.82
CA LEU A 20 2.10 7.26 2.26
C LEU A 20 3.15 7.62 1.19
N ARG A 21 2.88 7.28 -0.08
CA ARG A 21 3.80 7.60 -1.18
C ARG A 21 3.99 9.11 -1.35
N THR A 22 2.90 9.87 -1.39
CA THR A 22 2.97 11.31 -1.68
C THR A 22 3.58 12.09 -0.51
N THR A 23 3.37 11.67 0.73
CA THR A 23 4.03 12.27 1.90
C THR A 23 5.55 12.06 1.86
N ILE A 24 6.04 10.95 1.30
CA ILE A 24 7.48 10.72 1.06
C ILE A 24 8.00 11.48 -0.18
N GLY A 25 7.10 12.08 -0.98
CA GLY A 25 7.48 12.82 -2.18
C GLY A 25 7.85 11.93 -3.38
N LEU A 26 7.45 10.66 -3.37
CA LEU A 26 7.78 9.72 -4.44
C LEU A 26 6.73 9.72 -5.56
N THR A 27 7.17 9.50 -6.80
CA THR A 27 6.25 9.14 -7.90
C THR A 27 5.90 7.65 -7.85
N GLN A 28 4.84 7.23 -8.53
CA GLN A 28 4.50 5.79 -8.66
C GLN A 28 5.65 4.98 -9.29
N ALA A 29 6.40 5.58 -10.21
CA ALA A 29 7.54 4.94 -10.85
C ALA A 29 8.70 4.79 -9.85
N SER A 30 9.05 5.88 -9.15
CA SER A 30 10.11 5.87 -8.13
C SER A 30 9.84 4.89 -7.00
N LEU A 31 8.58 4.79 -6.55
CA LEU A 31 8.20 3.78 -5.55
C LEU A 31 8.30 2.36 -6.13
N GLY A 32 7.90 2.17 -7.38
CA GLY A 32 8.05 0.90 -8.08
C GLY A 32 9.51 0.45 -8.15
N ASP A 33 10.41 1.35 -8.56
CA ASP A 33 11.85 1.09 -8.65
C ASP A 33 12.44 0.73 -7.29
N LEU A 34 12.09 1.46 -6.22
CA LEU A 34 12.54 1.17 -4.85
C LEU A 34 12.07 -0.19 -4.34
N LEU A 35 10.85 -0.59 -4.68
CA LEU A 35 10.25 -1.85 -4.26
C LEU A 35 10.53 -3.01 -5.23
N GLY A 36 11.21 -2.76 -6.35
CA GLY A 36 11.43 -3.77 -7.40
C GLY A 36 10.13 -4.31 -7.99
N VAL A 37 9.16 -3.41 -8.24
CA VAL A 37 7.87 -3.71 -8.90
C VAL A 37 7.59 -2.70 -10.00
N SER A 38 6.64 -2.99 -10.89
CA SER A 38 6.28 -2.05 -11.95
C SER A 38 5.48 -0.85 -11.41
N ARG A 39 5.60 0.31 -12.06
CA ARG A 39 4.72 1.47 -11.83
C ARG A 39 3.24 1.08 -11.86
N ARG A 40 2.87 0.17 -12.77
CA ARG A 40 1.49 -0.33 -12.90
C ARG A 40 1.03 -1.05 -11.63
N ALA A 41 1.87 -1.88 -11.01
CA ALA A 41 1.53 -2.55 -9.77
C ALA A 41 1.20 -1.52 -8.66
N VAL A 42 2.00 -0.46 -8.55
CA VAL A 42 1.73 0.64 -7.60
C VAL A 42 0.39 1.32 -7.90
N ALA A 43 0.08 1.58 -9.18
CA ALA A 43 -1.21 2.17 -9.57
C ALA A 43 -2.40 1.25 -9.26
N GLU A 44 -2.25 -0.07 -9.39
CA GLU A 44 -3.29 -1.04 -9.02
C GLU A 44 -3.50 -1.11 -7.50
N TRP A 45 -2.43 -0.96 -6.71
CA TRP A 45 -2.52 -0.86 -5.24
C TRP A 45 -3.24 0.41 -4.82
N GLU A 46 -2.84 1.57 -5.35
CA GLU A 46 -3.48 2.87 -5.08
C GLU A 46 -4.94 2.92 -5.58
N GLY A 47 -5.25 2.16 -6.62
CA GLY A 47 -6.60 1.98 -7.15
C GLY A 47 -7.46 0.96 -6.39
N GLY A 48 -6.95 0.36 -5.31
CA GLY A 48 -7.67 -0.63 -4.49
C GLY A 48 -8.03 -1.90 -5.24
N SER A 49 -7.36 -2.17 -6.36
CA SER A 49 -7.68 -3.30 -7.26
C SER A 49 -6.79 -4.52 -7.02
N ASN A 50 -5.71 -4.35 -6.26
CA ASN A 50 -4.78 -5.41 -5.87
C ASN A 50 -3.98 -5.00 -4.62
N TYR A 51 -3.26 -5.93 -4.01
CA TYR A 51 -2.46 -5.69 -2.80
C TYR A 51 -0.97 -6.02 -3.01
N PRO A 52 -0.06 -5.35 -2.28
CA PRO A 52 1.34 -5.75 -2.25
C PRO A 52 1.47 -7.10 -1.53
N LYS A 53 2.38 -7.96 -2.01
CA LYS A 53 2.79 -9.15 -1.25
C LYS A 53 3.46 -8.74 0.06
N VAL A 54 3.46 -9.64 1.05
CA VAL A 54 4.04 -9.44 2.39
C VAL A 54 5.44 -8.83 2.35
N GLU A 55 6.32 -9.31 1.48
CA GLU A 55 7.69 -8.76 1.40
C GLU A 55 7.72 -7.30 0.94
N ARG A 56 6.86 -6.92 -0.01
CA ARG A 56 6.74 -5.52 -0.46
C ARG A 56 6.04 -4.64 0.57
N LEU A 57 5.06 -5.19 1.29
CA LEU A 57 4.39 -4.51 2.39
C LEU A 57 5.37 -4.21 3.53
N LYS A 58 6.24 -5.16 3.92
CA LYS A 58 7.30 -4.93 4.91
C LYS A 58 8.25 -3.82 4.46
N GLN A 59 8.69 -3.83 3.20
CA GLN A 59 9.55 -2.79 2.64
C GLN A 59 8.88 -1.40 2.67
N LEU A 60 7.58 -1.33 2.36
CA LEU A 60 6.82 -0.09 2.42
C LEU A 60 6.70 0.45 3.85
N ILE A 61 6.38 -0.41 4.82
CA ILE A 61 6.31 -0.03 6.24
C ILE A 61 7.68 0.50 6.70
N ALA A 62 8.75 -0.22 6.38
CA ALA A 62 10.11 0.21 6.72
C ALA A 62 10.45 1.58 6.12
N LEU A 63 10.05 1.83 4.86
CA LEU A 63 10.23 3.12 4.20
C LEU A 63 9.46 4.23 4.94
N GLY A 64 8.20 4.00 5.32
CA GLY A 64 7.39 4.96 6.06
C GLY A 64 7.97 5.31 7.43
N VAL A 65 8.54 4.33 8.13
CA VAL A 65 9.25 4.54 9.42
C VAL A 65 10.51 5.39 9.22
N LEU A 66 11.34 5.05 8.22
CA LEU A 66 12.58 5.78 7.93
C LEU A 66 12.34 7.25 7.55
N GLN A 67 11.22 7.53 6.90
CA GLN A 67 10.84 8.86 6.45
C GLN A 67 10.01 9.63 7.49
N GLN A 68 9.77 9.04 8.68
CA GLN A 68 8.96 9.61 9.76
C GLN A 68 7.57 10.10 9.29
N VAL A 69 6.96 9.34 8.39
CA VAL A 69 5.65 9.67 7.78
C VAL A 69 4.51 9.40 8.75
N PHE A 70 4.73 8.52 9.72
CA PHE A 70 3.74 8.20 10.74
C PHE A 70 3.69 9.29 11.82
N PRO A 71 2.50 9.66 12.31
CA PRO A 71 2.37 10.65 13.37
C PRO A 71 3.09 10.19 14.65
N ALA A 72 3.85 11.09 15.26
CA ALA A 72 4.57 10.81 16.50
C ALA A 72 3.61 10.36 17.61
N GLY A 73 3.90 9.22 18.24
CA GLY A 73 3.08 8.63 19.29
C GLY A 73 1.88 7.81 18.78
N ARG A 74 1.77 7.58 17.47
CA ARG A 74 0.75 6.72 16.84
C ARG A 74 1.33 5.78 15.78
N GLU A 75 2.65 5.62 15.74
CA GLU A 75 3.33 4.86 14.70
C GLU A 75 2.89 3.39 14.69
N VAL A 76 2.72 2.80 15.87
CA VAL A 76 2.36 1.39 16.02
C VAL A 76 0.93 1.13 15.54
N GLU A 77 0.00 2.03 15.83
CA GLU A 77 -1.40 1.92 15.41
C GLU A 77 -1.54 2.03 13.89
N GLU A 78 -0.86 3.00 13.27
CA GLU A 78 -0.89 3.19 11.82
C GLU A 78 -0.24 2.01 11.08
N ILE A 79 0.89 1.50 11.59
CA ILE A 79 1.56 0.33 11.02
C ILE A 79 0.68 -0.92 11.14
N ARG A 80 0.00 -1.13 12.28
CA ARG A 80 -0.92 -2.25 12.48
C ARG A 80 -2.14 -2.14 11.57
N ALA A 81 -2.71 -0.95 11.41
CA ALA A 81 -3.83 -0.72 10.51
C ALA A 81 -3.44 -1.06 9.06
N LEU A 82 -2.29 -0.54 8.60
CA LEU A 82 -1.75 -0.83 7.28
C LEU A 82 -1.49 -2.33 7.08
N TRP A 83 -0.89 -2.99 8.07
CA TRP A 83 -0.61 -4.42 8.04
C TRP A 83 -1.88 -5.26 8.01
N PHE A 84 -2.90 -4.94 8.80
CA PHE A 84 -4.13 -5.72 8.88
C PHE A 84 -4.96 -5.60 7.60
N VAL A 85 -5.07 -4.40 7.04
CA VAL A 85 -5.80 -4.18 5.78
C VAL A 85 -5.12 -4.91 4.62
N ALA A 86 -3.80 -4.84 4.51
CA ALA A 86 -3.08 -5.55 3.46
C ALA A 86 -2.97 -7.06 3.71
N GLY A 87 -2.83 -7.48 4.97
CA GLY A 87 -2.62 -8.86 5.39
C GLY A 87 -3.89 -9.70 5.45
N ALA A 88 -5.07 -9.10 5.63
CA ALA A 88 -6.36 -9.80 5.60
C ALA A 88 -6.67 -10.46 4.23
N CYS A 89 -5.95 -10.07 3.17
CA CYS A 89 -6.09 -10.66 1.83
C CYS A 89 -4.88 -11.51 1.40
N VAL A 90 -3.85 -11.65 2.26
CA VAL A 90 -2.76 -12.61 2.01
C VAL A 90 -3.13 -13.91 2.74
N PRO A 91 -3.42 -15.01 2.02
CA PRO A 91 -3.65 -16.28 2.71
C PRO A 91 -2.38 -16.62 3.47
N SER A 92 -2.54 -16.77 4.78
CA SER A 92 -1.50 -17.17 5.71
C SER A 92 -0.84 -18.45 5.18
N CYS A 93 0.48 -18.39 4.96
CA CYS A 93 1.34 -19.55 5.08
C CYS A 93 2.15 -19.36 6.34
#